data_AF-A0A2T5EP64-F1
#
_entry.id   AF-A0A2T5EP64-F1
#
_cell.length_a   1.000
_cell.length_b   1.000
_cell.length_c   1.000
_cell.angle_alpha   90.00
_cell.angle_beta   90.00
_cell.angle_gamma   90.00
#
_symmetry.space_group_name_H-M   'P 1'
#
loop_
_entity.id
_entity.type
_entity.pdbx_description
1 polymer ?
#
loop_
_entity_poly.entity_id
_entity_poly.type
_entity_poly.pdbx_seq_one_letter_code
_entity_poly.pdbx_strand_id
1 'polypeptide(L)' 'MTLPSGQASHVLRHSFASHFMMNGGNILVLRDILGHADISMTMRYAHFAPDHLSEAILHNPLSNL' A
#
# COMPACT_ATOMS: atom_id res chain seq x y z
N MET A 1 -20.63 14.99 3.23
CA MET A 1 -19.59 14.28 2.45
C MET A 1 -20.26 13.71 1.22
N THR A 2 -19.95 14.23 0.03
CA THR A 2 -20.47 13.72 -1.25
C THR A 2 -19.44 12.76 -1.83
N LEU A 3 -19.84 11.52 -2.10
CA LEU A 3 -18.99 10.53 -2.76
C LEU A 3 -19.30 10.50 -4.27
N PRO A 4 -18.33 10.16 -5.14
CA PRO A 4 -18.60 9.88 -6.54
C PRO A 4 -19.65 8.76 -6.68
N SER A 5 -20.42 8.81 -7.77
CA SER A 5 -21.40 7.76 -8.05
C SER A 5 -20.76 6.37 -8.05
N GLY A 6 -21.38 5.42 -7.37
CA GLY A 6 -20.90 4.03 -7.26
C GLY A 6 -19.75 3.78 -6.29
N GLN A 7 -19.19 4.81 -5.64
CA GLN A 7 -18.05 4.61 -4.71
C GLN A 7 -18.45 4.18 -3.29
N ALA A 8 -19.72 4.34 -2.90
CA ALA A 8 -20.17 4.01 -1.55
C ALA A 8 -19.89 2.53 -1.17
N SER A 9 -19.90 1.60 -2.13
CA SER A 9 -19.60 0.17 -1.88
C SER A 9 -18.11 -0.11 -1.62
N HIS A 10 -17.21 0.78 -2.00
CA HIS A 10 -15.76 0.56 -1.93
C HIS A 10 -14.99 1.61 -1.13
N VAL A 11 -15.63 2.71 -0.75
CA VAL A 11 -14.94 3.83 -0.06
C VAL A 11 -14.23 3.36 1.20
N LEU A 12 -14.82 2.48 2.01
CA LEU A 12 -14.19 1.97 3.23
C LEU A 12 -12.99 1.06 2.92
N ARG A 13 -13.07 0.24 1.86
CA ARG A 13 -11.95 -0.57 1.37
C ARG A 13 -10.81 0.32 0.89
N HIS A 14 -11.12 1.39 0.16
CA HIS A 14 -10.12 2.36 -0.29
C HIS A 14 -9.48 3.09 0.90
N SER A 15 -10.27 3.54 1.87
CA SER A 15 -9.74 4.16 3.10
C SER A 15 -8.81 3.21 3.86
N PHE A 16 -9.22 1.96 4.07
CA PHE A 16 -8.37 0.94 4.69
C PHE A 16 -7.04 0.77 3.94
N ALA A 17 -7.10 0.57 2.62
CA ALA A 17 -5.91 0.35 1.79
C ALA A 17 -4.95 1.54 1.79
N SER A 18 -5.47 2.77 1.68
CA SER A 18 -4.67 3.99 1.79
C SER A 18 -3.98 4.07 3.14
N HIS A 19 -4.72 3.94 4.24
CA HIS A 19 -4.14 4.04 5.58
C HIS A 19 -3.16 2.89 5.89
N PHE A 20 -3.42 1.68 5.39
CA PHE A 20 -2.48 0.56 5.51
C PHE A 20 -1.13 0.89 4.87
N MET A 21 -1.13 1.46 3.66
CA MET A 21 0.11 1.86 2.98
C MET A 21 0.78 3.07 3.65
N MET A 22 0.00 4.07 4.10
CA MET A 22 0.54 5.24 4.83
C MET A 22 1.27 4.84 6.13
N ASN A 23 0.84 3.73 6.75
CA ASN A 23 1.46 3.19 7.96
C ASN A 23 2.66 2.27 7.69
N GLY A 24 3.22 2.27 6.47
CA GLY A 24 4.36 1.43 6.10
C GLY A 24 4.01 -0.04 5.85
N GLY A 25 2.74 -0.32 5.54
CA GLY A 25 2.29 -1.66 5.23
C GLY A 25 2.94 -2.23 3.97
N ASN A 26 3.19 -3.54 3.97
CA ASN A 26 3.76 -4.23 2.81
C ASN A 26 2.71 -4.39 1.70
N ILE A 27 3.01 -3.90 0.49
CA ILE A 27 2.07 -3.88 -0.63
C ILE A 27 1.64 -5.28 -1.13
N LEU A 28 2.50 -6.29 -0.97
CA LEU A 28 2.17 -7.67 -1.31
C LEU A 28 1.19 -8.27 -0.29
N VAL A 29 1.36 -7.94 0.99
CA VAL A 29 0.40 -8.32 2.04
C VAL A 29 -0.94 -7.63 1.80
N LEU A 30 -0.95 -6.35 1.41
CA LEU A 30 -2.18 -5.66 1.07
C LEU A 30 -2.90 -6.31 -0.13
N ARG A 31 -2.17 -6.76 -1.17
CA ARG A 31 -2.75 -7.51 -2.30
C ARG A 31 -3.54 -8.73 -1.81
N ASP A 32 -2.94 -9.50 -0.91
CA ASP A 32 -3.55 -10.73 -0.39
C ASP A 32 -4.75 -10.43 0.51
N ILE A 33 -4.65 -9.44 1.40
CA ILE A 33 -5.78 -8.97 2.23
C ILE A 33 -6.96 -8.53 1.37
N LEU A 34 -6.69 -7.82 0.28
CA LEU A 34 -7.72 -7.31 -0.64
C LEU A 34 -8.22 -8.38 -1.62
N GLY A 35 -7.61 -9.56 -1.65
CA GLY A 35 -7.93 -10.63 -2.60
C GLY A 35 -7.72 -10.22 -4.06
N HIS A 36 -6.74 -9.36 -4.34
CA HIS A 36 -6.44 -8.94 -5.70
C HIS A 36 -5.69 -10.03 -6.47
N ALA A 37 -6.25 -10.46 -7.60
CA ALA A 37 -5.63 -11.47 -8.46
C ALA A 37 -4.37 -10.97 -9.18
N ASP A 38 -4.28 -9.65 -9.41
CA ASP A 38 -3.14 -8.99 -10.02
C ASP A 38 -2.64 -7.86 -9.10
N ILE A 39 -1.32 -7.79 -8.91
CA ILE A 39 -0.67 -6.73 -8.13
C ILE A 39 -0.96 -5.34 -8.72
N SER A 40 -1.19 -5.22 -10.03
CA SER A 40 -1.53 -3.96 -10.69
C SER A 40 -2.75 -3.27 -10.07
N MET A 41 -3.70 -4.05 -9.53
CA MET A 41 -4.87 -3.53 -8.81
C MET A 41 -4.47 -2.86 -7.49
N THR A 42 -3.51 -3.45 -6.76
CA THR A 42 -3.01 -2.90 -5.49
C THR A 42 -2.04 -1.75 -5.71
N MET A 43 -1.31 -1.72 -6.84
CA MET A 43 -0.35 -0.65 -7.16
C MET A 43 -0.99 0.75 -7.19
N ARG A 44 -2.32 0.85 -7.34
CA ARG A 44 -3.06 2.11 -7.15
C ARG A 44 -2.77 2.77 -5.80
N TYR A 45 -2.43 2.03 -4.76
CA TYR A 45 -2.12 2.56 -3.42
C TYR A 45 -0.63 2.76 -3.15
N ALA A 46 0.26 2.40 -4.09
CA ALA A 46 1.72 2.43 -3.87
C ALA A 46 2.23 3.84 -3.50
N HIS A 47 1.62 4.88 -4.06
CA HIS A 47 1.98 6.28 -3.79
C HIS A 47 1.66 6.75 -2.37
N PHE A 48 0.94 5.96 -1.57
CA PHE A 48 0.72 6.24 -0.15
C PHE A 48 1.83 5.68 0.75
N ALA A 49 2.72 4.82 0.23
CA ALA A 49 3.84 4.31 1.00
C ALA A 49 4.80 5.47 1.38
N PRO A 50 5.39 5.46 2.59
CA PRO A 50 6.42 6.42 2.94
C PRO A 50 7.68 6.24 2.07
N ASP A 51 8.56 7.24 2.05
CA ASP A 51 9.83 7.14 1.33
C ASP A 51 10.79 6.19 2.06
N HIS A 52 11.36 5.23 1.32
CA HIS A 52 12.22 4.18 1.87
C HIS A 52 13.67 4.21 1.34
N LEU A 53 14.10 5.31 0.68
CA LEU A 53 15.43 5.36 0.05
C LEU A 53 16.58 5.15 1.04
N SER A 54 16.44 5.63 2.29
CA SER A 54 17.45 5.43 3.34
C SER A 54 17.56 3.97 3.81
N GLU A 55 16.51 3.17 3.63
CA GLU A 55 16.52 1.75 4.02
C GLU A 55 17.52 0.94 3.21
N ALA A 56 17.88 1.39 2.00
CA ALA A 56 18.94 0.76 1.22
C ALA A 56 20.28 0.74 1.98
N ILE A 57 20.57 1.74 2.80
CA ILE A 57 21.78 1.77 3.63
C ILE A 57 21.68 0.77 4.79
N LEU A 58 20.49 0.55 5.33
CA LEU A 58 20.29 -0.36 6.47
C LEU A 58 20.25 -1.83 6.04
N HIS A 59 19.61 -2.12 4.90
CA HIS A 59 19.30 -3.48 4.45
C HIS A 59 20.22 -3.99 3.33
N ASN A 60 21.30 -3.29 3.00
CA ASN A 60 22.31 -3.82 2.08
C ASN A 60 23.10 -4.96 2.73
N PRO A 61 23.66 -5.91 1.94
CA PRO A 61 24.35 -7.09 2.47
C PRO A 61 25.69 -6.80 3.17
N LEU A 62 26.22 -5.58 3.06
CA LEU A 62 27.49 -5.17 3.68
C LEU A 62 27.28 -4.43 5.01
N SER A 63 26.04 -4.15 5.43
CA SER A 63 25.76 -3.31 6.61
C SER A 63 26.19 -3.92 7.95
N ASN A 64 26.42 -5.25 7.98
CA ASN A 64 26.84 -6.00 9.16
C ASN A 64 28.21 -6.69 8.99
N LEU A 65 29.01 -6.27 8.01
CA LEU A 65 30.43 -6.65 7.89
C LEU A 65 31.30 -5.69 8.69
#